data_AF-H8MJI8-F1
#
_entry.id   AF-H8MJI8-F1
#
_cell.length_a   1.000
_cell.length_b   1.000
_cell.length_c   1.000
_cell.angle_alpha   90.00
_cell.angle_beta   90.00
_cell.angle_gamma   90.00
#
_symmetry.space_group_name_H-M   'P 1'
#
loop_
_entity.id
_entity.type
_entity.pdbx_description
1 polymer ?
#
loop_
_entity_poly.entity_id
_entity_poly.type
_entity_poly.pdbx_seq_one_letter_code
_entity_poly.pdbx_strand_id
1 'polypeptide(L)'
;MRSNWMTWSPALLVSAGLMLAACGGPEVEAPGLDVSAIGTVEGEANSPIYDRARAYAAANPKRDGGSWNQWCGSLMVRFGQLPDSAVRPTAIEAYRASRIVSTDASKALTGAFHWWDIGSAGHVGADLNGGGGTVFMATYNLSQSWGDAIGANSVSGYSSKTGARYLGWSMDYAGGRIAGGGQAPGGGSSSLPQTTTEFDGIPGEIYYKRIQTVGQRDYGYTGPIDGVTGPNTEKLRVRITARELNRRGGPRTSAEDDGIPGSIYWTRVQTVGRSFGYTGPIDGIPGANTSKAEHKICAYAVNRAF
;
A
#
# COMPACT_ATOMS: atom_id res chain seq x y z
N MET A 1 52.56 38.70 10.20
CA MET A 1 51.67 39.67 9.55
C MET A 1 51.58 39.34 8.07
N ARG A 2 50.54 38.64 7.63
CA ARG A 2 50.21 38.48 6.20
C ARG A 2 48.69 38.44 6.06
N SER A 3 48.23 39.34 5.20
CA SER A 3 46.85 39.63 4.91
C SER A 3 46.28 38.75 3.80
N ASN A 4 44.95 38.86 3.72
CA ASN A 4 44.13 38.98 2.51
C ASN A 4 43.47 37.75 1.91
N TRP A 5 42.16 37.93 1.85
CA TRP A 5 41.14 37.23 1.10
C TRP A 5 41.37 37.34 -0.40
N MET A 6 40.91 36.32 -1.14
CA MET A 6 40.61 36.45 -2.57
C MET A 6 39.33 35.68 -2.93
N THR A 7 38.35 36.47 -3.35
CA THR A 7 37.19 36.14 -4.19
C THR A 7 37.60 35.57 -5.54
N TRP A 8 36.83 34.63 -6.10
CA TRP A 8 36.90 34.28 -7.52
C TRP A 8 35.52 34.02 -8.14
N SER A 9 35.32 34.62 -9.31
CA SER A 9 34.39 34.31 -10.41
C SER A 9 34.85 35.16 -11.61
N PRO A 10 34.42 34.91 -12.86
CA PRO A 10 34.30 33.65 -13.63
C PRO A 10 35.01 33.77 -15.02
N ALA A 11 34.85 32.77 -15.91
CA ALA A 11 34.60 32.91 -17.38
C ALA A 11 35.41 32.03 -18.37
N LEU A 12 34.71 31.75 -19.50
CA LEU A 12 35.12 31.39 -20.88
C LEU A 12 35.44 29.92 -21.19
N LEU A 13 34.59 29.16 -21.91
CA LEU A 13 34.25 29.16 -23.36
C LEU A 13 35.43 28.85 -24.30
N VAL A 14 35.44 27.65 -24.88
CA VAL A 14 35.96 27.35 -26.22
C VAL A 14 35.02 26.37 -26.92
N SER A 15 34.58 26.76 -28.12
CA SER A 15 33.75 25.99 -29.04
C SER A 15 34.63 25.22 -30.03
N ALA A 16 34.21 24.03 -30.45
CA ALA A 16 34.52 23.47 -31.78
C ALA A 16 33.48 22.38 -32.12
N GLY A 17 32.75 22.57 -33.21
CA GLY A 17 31.81 21.59 -33.74
C GLY A 17 32.46 20.62 -34.71
N LEU A 18 31.83 19.46 -34.89
CA LEU A 18 31.93 18.65 -36.11
C LEU A 18 30.57 17.94 -36.31
N MET A 19 29.91 18.27 -37.41
CA MET A 19 28.78 17.53 -37.98
C MET A 19 29.31 16.73 -39.18
N LEU A 20 28.94 15.45 -39.29
CA LEU A 20 28.40 14.76 -40.47
C LEU A 20 28.59 13.24 -40.33
N ALA A 21 27.48 12.49 -40.33
CA ALA A 21 27.19 11.44 -41.32
C ALA A 21 25.95 10.62 -40.87
N ALA A 22 24.93 10.63 -41.72
CA ALA A 22 23.81 9.70 -41.68
C ALA A 22 24.14 8.50 -42.58
N CYS A 23 23.90 7.27 -42.12
CA CYS A 23 23.70 6.08 -42.96
C CYS A 23 22.72 5.14 -42.28
N GLY A 24 21.60 4.84 -42.97
CA GLY A 24 20.60 3.88 -42.54
C GLY A 24 21.15 2.45 -42.49
N GLY A 25 20.73 1.73 -41.45
CA GLY A 25 20.76 0.27 -41.39
C GLY A 25 19.34 -0.29 -41.56
N PRO A 26 19.20 -1.53 -42.03
CA PRO A 26 17.90 -2.11 -42.37
C PRO A 26 17.00 -2.20 -41.14
N GLU A 27 15.70 -1.99 -41.38
CA GLU A 27 14.62 -2.15 -40.41
C GLU A 27 14.58 -3.61 -39.97
N VAL A 28 15.12 -3.89 -38.78
CA VAL A 28 14.97 -5.19 -38.14
C VAL A 28 13.56 -5.22 -37.59
N GLU A 29 12.69 -5.90 -38.32
CA GLU A 29 11.32 -6.23 -37.97
C GLU A 29 11.30 -6.73 -36.52
N ALA A 30 10.74 -5.91 -35.62
CA ALA A 30 10.58 -6.28 -34.23
C ALA A 30 9.66 -7.51 -34.19
N PRO A 31 10.06 -8.63 -33.56
CA PRO A 31 9.14 -9.73 -33.37
C PRO A 31 7.94 -9.20 -32.57
N GLY A 32 6.78 -9.24 -33.20
CA GLY A 32 5.52 -8.81 -32.62
C GLY A 32 5.35 -9.48 -31.26
N LEU A 33 5.38 -8.66 -30.22
CA LEU A 33 4.94 -9.07 -28.90
C LEU A 33 3.44 -9.36 -29.02
N ASP A 34 3.14 -10.64 -29.15
CA ASP A 34 1.80 -11.16 -28.95
C ASP A 34 1.35 -10.79 -27.53
N VAL A 35 0.57 -9.71 -27.45
CA VAL A 35 -0.04 -9.20 -26.22
C VAL A 35 -1.26 -10.01 -25.80
N SER A 36 -1.54 -11.15 -26.43
CA SER A 36 -2.67 -12.00 -26.07
C SER A 36 -2.32 -13.09 -25.05
N ALA A 37 -1.87 -12.66 -23.86
CA ALA A 37 -2.12 -13.34 -22.58
C ALA A 37 -1.47 -12.58 -21.41
N ILE A 38 -1.86 -11.32 -21.19
CA ILE A 38 -1.64 -10.70 -19.87
C ILE A 38 -2.71 -11.27 -18.94
N GLY A 39 -2.42 -12.47 -18.44
CA GLY A 39 -3.18 -13.11 -17.38
C GLY A 39 -3.23 -12.19 -16.18
N THR A 40 -4.45 -11.91 -15.76
CA THR A 40 -4.85 -11.11 -14.61
C THR A 40 -4.04 -11.47 -13.37
N VAL A 41 -3.23 -10.50 -12.92
CA VAL A 41 -2.51 -10.53 -11.66
C VAL A 41 -3.52 -10.26 -10.55
N GLU A 42 -4.15 -11.30 -10.02
CA GLU A 42 -4.82 -11.17 -8.73
C GLU A 42 -3.70 -11.01 -7.69
N GLY A 43 -3.72 -9.90 -6.94
CA GLY A 43 -3.21 -9.67 -5.57
C GLY A 43 -4.38 -9.85 -4.59
N GLU A 44 -4.24 -9.95 -3.24
CA GLU A 44 -5.47 -9.99 -2.36
C GLU A 44 -6.45 -8.99 -2.85
N ALA A 45 -7.56 -9.54 -3.35
CA ALA A 45 -8.48 -8.79 -4.15
C ALA A 45 -9.02 -7.76 -3.17
N ASN A 46 -8.46 -6.55 -3.28
CA ASN A 46 -9.16 -5.32 -2.99
C ASN A 46 -10.64 -5.62 -3.19
N SER A 47 -11.43 -5.45 -2.14
CA SER A 47 -12.81 -5.88 -2.26
C SER A 47 -13.43 -5.23 -3.51
N PRO A 48 -14.49 -5.78 -4.10
CA PRO A 48 -15.16 -5.11 -5.20
C PRO A 48 -15.53 -3.65 -4.87
N ILE A 49 -15.67 -3.31 -3.58
CA ILE A 49 -15.87 -1.94 -3.10
C ILE A 49 -14.59 -1.10 -3.23
N TYR A 50 -13.41 -1.63 -2.90
CA TYR A 50 -12.14 -0.93 -3.11
C TYR A 50 -11.91 -0.63 -4.59
N ASP A 51 -12.07 -1.63 -5.46
CA ASP A 51 -11.85 -1.44 -6.90
C ASP A 51 -12.84 -0.43 -7.47
N ARG A 52 -14.11 -0.48 -7.03
CA ARG A 52 -15.09 0.55 -7.35
C ARG A 52 -14.66 1.93 -6.84
N ALA A 53 -14.06 2.04 -5.66
CA ALA A 53 -13.61 3.33 -5.10
C ALA A 53 -12.44 3.91 -5.92
N ARG A 54 -11.49 3.08 -6.34
CA ARG A 54 -10.41 3.47 -7.25
C ARG A 54 -10.93 3.93 -8.60
N ALA A 55 -11.85 3.18 -9.20
CA ALA A 55 -12.48 3.55 -10.46
C ALA A 55 -13.28 4.86 -10.31
N TYR A 56 -14.02 5.01 -9.22
CA TYR A 56 -14.79 6.22 -8.93
C TYR A 56 -13.89 7.45 -8.79
N ALA A 57 -12.80 7.36 -8.01
CA ALA A 57 -11.87 8.47 -7.83
C ALA A 57 -11.15 8.84 -9.13
N ALA A 58 -10.77 7.85 -9.95
CA ALA A 58 -10.16 8.09 -11.26
C ALA A 58 -11.11 8.79 -12.23
N ALA A 59 -12.40 8.42 -12.22
CA ALA A 59 -13.43 9.06 -13.05
C ALA A 59 -13.86 10.43 -12.49
N ASN A 60 -13.74 10.65 -11.18
CA ASN A 60 -14.17 11.86 -10.49
C ASN A 60 -13.04 12.44 -9.64
N PRO A 61 -11.88 12.80 -10.23
CA PRO A 61 -10.73 13.30 -9.48
C PRO A 61 -11.01 14.64 -8.81
N LYS A 62 -12.08 15.33 -9.25
CA LYS A 62 -12.64 16.56 -8.70
C LYS A 62 -14.14 16.40 -8.52
N ARG A 63 -14.74 17.15 -7.61
CA ARG A 63 -16.19 17.25 -7.43
C ARG A 63 -16.73 18.39 -8.28
N ASP A 64 -17.44 18.07 -9.35
CA ASP A 64 -18.11 19.07 -10.20
C ASP A 64 -17.15 20.20 -10.67
N GLY A 65 -15.88 19.83 -10.95
CA GLY A 65 -14.81 20.76 -11.32
C GLY A 65 -14.02 21.37 -10.14
N GLY A 66 -14.48 21.23 -8.90
CA GLY A 66 -13.82 21.71 -7.68
C GLY A 66 -13.23 20.60 -6.80
N SER A 67 -12.67 20.96 -5.64
CA SER A 67 -12.10 19.99 -4.70
C SER A 67 -13.18 19.17 -3.96
N TRP A 68 -12.85 17.93 -3.61
CA TRP A 68 -13.66 17.10 -2.72
C TRP A 68 -13.59 17.49 -1.24
N ASN A 69 -12.65 18.37 -0.85
CA ASN A 69 -12.48 18.73 0.56
C ASN A 69 -13.78 19.26 1.18
N GLN A 70 -14.14 18.78 2.38
CA GLN A 70 -15.40 19.07 3.09
C GLN A 70 -16.67 18.48 2.45
N TRP A 71 -16.57 17.68 1.40
CA TRP A 71 -17.72 17.04 0.74
C TRP A 71 -17.89 15.55 1.07
N CYS A 72 -17.50 15.15 2.29
CA CYS A 72 -17.49 13.74 2.71
C CYS A 72 -18.85 13.05 2.62
N GLY A 73 -19.94 13.68 3.04
CA GLY A 73 -21.30 13.14 2.89
C GLY A 73 -21.70 12.98 1.43
N SER A 74 -21.39 13.95 0.58
CA SER A 74 -21.65 13.87 -0.87
C SER A 74 -20.85 12.74 -1.52
N LEU A 75 -19.62 12.49 -1.06
CA LEU A 75 -18.83 11.36 -1.55
C LEU A 75 -19.53 10.05 -1.22
N MET A 76 -19.98 9.87 0.03
CA MET A 76 -20.65 8.65 0.46
C MET A 76 -21.91 8.36 -0.35
N VAL A 77 -22.74 9.38 -0.58
CA VAL A 77 -23.97 9.24 -1.37
C VAL A 77 -23.66 8.86 -2.82
N ARG A 78 -22.74 9.58 -3.48
CA ARG A 78 -22.45 9.38 -4.91
C ARG A 78 -21.69 8.08 -5.17
N PHE A 79 -20.66 7.78 -4.38
CA PHE A 79 -19.90 6.54 -4.50
C PHE A 79 -20.72 5.32 -4.07
N GLY A 80 -21.42 5.43 -2.95
CA GLY A 80 -22.25 4.36 -2.39
C GLY A 80 -23.53 4.11 -3.17
N GLN A 81 -23.87 4.99 -4.13
CA GLN A 81 -25.14 5.00 -4.86
C GLN A 81 -26.33 4.91 -3.90
N LEU A 82 -26.27 5.73 -2.85
CA LEU A 82 -27.26 5.71 -1.77
C LEU A 82 -28.56 6.37 -2.24
N PRO A 83 -29.73 5.93 -1.74
CA PRO A 83 -31.00 6.54 -2.10
C PRO A 83 -31.08 8.00 -1.60
N ASP A 84 -31.86 8.84 -2.27
CA ASP A 84 -32.06 10.24 -1.88
C ASP A 84 -32.56 10.40 -0.44
N SER A 85 -33.31 9.42 0.07
CA SER A 85 -33.78 9.39 1.46
C SER A 85 -32.65 9.34 2.50
N ALA A 86 -31.45 8.92 2.12
CA ALA A 86 -30.26 8.87 2.95
C ALA A 86 -29.52 10.22 3.03
N VAL A 87 -29.82 11.17 2.13
CA VAL A 87 -29.09 12.45 2.05
C VAL A 87 -29.31 13.26 3.32
N ARG A 88 -28.21 13.74 3.92
CA ARG A 88 -28.24 14.63 5.08
C ARG A 88 -27.32 15.84 4.84
N PRO A 89 -27.68 17.02 5.38
CA PRO A 89 -26.86 18.23 5.33
C PRO A 89 -25.42 18.04 5.83
N THR A 90 -25.22 17.23 6.87
CA THR A 90 -23.91 17.03 7.50
C THR A 90 -23.63 15.56 7.82
N ALA A 91 -22.35 15.21 7.97
CA ALA A 91 -21.95 13.87 8.37
C ALA A 91 -22.43 13.52 9.79
N ILE A 92 -22.46 14.49 10.71
CA ILE A 92 -22.95 14.27 12.08
C ILE A 92 -24.46 14.01 12.13
N GLU A 93 -25.24 14.62 11.24
CA GLU A 93 -26.67 14.30 11.09
C GLU A 93 -26.89 12.91 10.49
N ALA A 94 -26.08 12.53 9.49
CA ALA A 94 -26.10 11.17 8.95
C ALA A 94 -25.73 10.13 10.02
N TYR A 95 -24.68 10.38 10.81
CA TYR A 95 -24.30 9.56 11.97
C TYR A 95 -25.48 9.37 12.93
N ARG A 96 -26.16 10.45 13.34
CA ARG A 96 -27.31 10.39 14.26
C ARG A 96 -28.51 9.63 13.69
N ALA A 97 -28.67 9.66 12.38
CA ALA A 97 -29.72 8.92 11.67
C ALA A 97 -29.33 7.47 11.34
N SER A 98 -28.09 7.06 11.61
CA SER A 98 -27.56 5.72 11.32
C SER A 98 -27.52 4.84 12.57
N ARG A 99 -27.48 3.51 12.37
CA ARG A 99 -27.34 2.56 13.49
C ARG A 99 -25.87 2.19 13.71
N ILE A 100 -25.28 2.76 14.76
CA ILE A 100 -23.91 2.42 15.16
C ILE A 100 -23.84 0.97 15.63
N VAL A 101 -22.91 0.22 15.07
CA VAL A 101 -22.69 -1.19 15.36
C VAL A 101 -21.64 -1.35 16.45
N SER A 102 -20.52 -0.62 16.35
CA SER A 102 -19.43 -0.69 17.31
C SER A 102 -18.52 0.54 17.22
N THR A 103 -17.82 0.84 18.30
CA THR A 103 -16.74 1.83 18.35
C THR A 103 -15.35 1.23 18.09
N ASP A 104 -15.27 -0.10 17.95
CA ASP A 104 -14.06 -0.82 17.60
C ASP A 104 -13.95 -0.94 16.07
N ALA A 105 -13.10 -0.09 15.48
CA ALA A 105 -12.91 -0.02 14.03
C ALA A 105 -12.33 -1.31 13.44
N SER A 106 -11.56 -2.08 14.22
CA SER A 106 -10.94 -3.34 13.75
C SER A 106 -11.97 -4.41 13.39
N LYS A 107 -13.22 -4.25 13.84
CA LYS A 107 -14.35 -5.14 13.57
C LYS A 107 -15.27 -4.65 12.46
N ALA A 108 -14.97 -3.50 11.86
CA ALA A 108 -15.79 -2.94 10.78
C ALA A 108 -15.83 -3.90 9.59
N LEU A 109 -17.02 -4.08 9.02
CA LEU A 109 -17.20 -4.90 7.83
C LEU A 109 -16.90 -4.05 6.58
N THR A 110 -16.57 -4.68 5.46
CA THR A 110 -16.43 -4.01 4.16
C THR A 110 -17.68 -3.20 3.84
N GLY A 111 -17.51 -1.95 3.40
CA GLY A 111 -18.60 -1.02 3.11
C GLY A 111 -19.22 -0.36 4.34
N ALA A 112 -18.64 -0.53 5.53
CA ALA A 112 -19.06 0.19 6.73
C ALA A 112 -18.76 1.70 6.60
N PHE A 113 -19.60 2.54 7.19
CA PHE A 113 -19.34 3.96 7.34
C PHE A 113 -18.68 4.23 8.68
N HIS A 114 -17.54 4.93 8.67
CA HIS A 114 -16.83 5.39 9.85
C HIS A 114 -17.17 6.85 10.10
N TRP A 115 -17.38 7.21 11.37
CA TRP A 115 -17.85 8.52 11.77
C TRP A 115 -16.90 9.21 12.72
N TRP A 116 -16.72 10.51 12.56
CA TRP A 116 -15.94 11.34 13.48
C TRP A 116 -16.69 12.59 13.88
N ASP A 117 -16.48 12.98 15.14
CA ASP A 117 -16.82 14.29 15.66
C ASP A 117 -15.64 15.24 15.43
N ILE A 118 -15.85 16.17 14.52
CA ILE A 118 -14.89 17.22 14.16
C ILE A 118 -15.65 18.41 13.57
N GLY A 119 -15.39 19.59 14.13
CA GLY A 119 -16.13 20.81 13.78
C GLY A 119 -17.64 20.66 14.00
N SER A 120 -18.43 21.49 13.31
CA SER A 120 -19.90 21.45 13.41
C SER A 120 -20.56 20.38 12.52
N ALA A 121 -19.86 19.92 11.47
CA ALA A 121 -20.44 19.03 10.46
C ALA A 121 -20.07 17.55 10.66
N GLY A 122 -19.06 17.24 11.47
CA GLY A 122 -18.50 15.88 11.57
C GLY A 122 -17.75 15.44 10.30
N HIS A 123 -17.31 14.19 10.29
CA HIS A 123 -16.70 13.56 9.11
C HIS A 123 -17.15 12.11 8.94
N VAL A 124 -17.09 11.63 7.69
CA VAL A 124 -17.47 10.27 7.33
C VAL A 124 -16.56 9.72 6.24
N GLY A 125 -16.30 8.41 6.28
CA GLY A 125 -15.65 7.67 5.20
C GLY A 125 -16.15 6.23 5.14
N ALA A 126 -15.95 5.57 3.99
CA ALA A 126 -16.41 4.20 3.75
C ALA A 126 -15.24 3.21 3.83
N ASP A 127 -15.37 2.17 4.65
CA ASP A 127 -14.40 1.09 4.73
C ASP A 127 -14.38 0.29 3.43
N LEU A 128 -13.21 0.19 2.81
CA LEU A 128 -13.06 -0.50 1.54
C LEU A 128 -12.77 -1.99 1.69
N ASN A 129 -12.20 -2.43 2.81
CA ASN A 129 -11.77 -3.83 2.99
C ASN A 129 -12.18 -4.42 4.35
N GLY A 130 -12.87 -3.65 5.19
CA GLY A 130 -13.11 -3.95 6.59
C GLY A 130 -11.93 -3.57 7.49
N GLY A 131 -12.20 -3.56 8.80
CA GLY A 131 -11.20 -3.38 9.85
C GLY A 131 -10.67 -1.95 10.04
N GLY A 132 -11.22 -0.96 9.32
CA GLY A 132 -10.86 0.45 9.43
C GLY A 132 -9.46 0.78 8.90
N GLY A 133 -8.82 -0.15 8.17
CA GLY A 133 -7.46 0.00 7.64
C GLY A 133 -7.40 0.87 6.39
N THR A 134 -8.41 0.77 5.53
CA THR A 134 -8.52 1.54 4.28
C THR A 134 -9.91 2.12 4.16
N VAL A 135 -10.05 3.38 4.56
CA VAL A 135 -11.31 4.13 4.53
C VAL A 135 -11.26 5.19 3.45
N PHE A 136 -12.17 5.09 2.49
CA PHE A 136 -12.36 6.05 1.41
C PHE A 136 -13.05 7.31 1.91
N MET A 137 -12.45 8.47 1.67
CA MET A 137 -12.90 9.73 2.27
C MET A 137 -12.52 10.95 1.44
N ALA A 138 -13.17 12.08 1.77
CA ALA A 138 -13.01 13.36 1.10
C ALA A 138 -12.40 14.41 2.04
N THR A 139 -11.09 14.64 1.94
CA THR A 139 -10.32 15.51 2.84
C THR A 139 -8.93 15.82 2.26
N TYR A 140 -8.26 16.87 2.73
CA TYR A 140 -6.82 17.04 2.51
C TYR A 140 -5.95 16.21 3.46
N ASN A 141 -6.53 15.63 4.51
CA ASN A 141 -5.82 14.82 5.50
C ASN A 141 -5.72 13.34 5.07
N LEU A 142 -5.42 13.07 3.81
CA LEU A 142 -5.28 11.71 3.27
C LEU A 142 -3.90 11.12 3.60
N SER A 143 -3.82 9.79 3.67
CA SER A 143 -2.55 9.05 3.60
C SER A 143 -2.25 8.63 2.16
N GLN A 144 -3.30 8.38 1.36
CA GLN A 144 -3.20 8.09 -0.06
C GLN A 144 -4.13 9.02 -0.83
N SER A 145 -3.57 9.85 -1.72
CA SER A 145 -4.35 10.73 -2.59
C SER A 145 -4.62 10.06 -3.93
N TRP A 146 -5.88 10.07 -4.36
CA TRP A 146 -6.33 9.54 -5.65
C TRP A 146 -6.95 10.63 -6.55
N GLY A 147 -6.90 11.89 -6.10
CA GLY A 147 -7.44 13.06 -6.80
C GLY A 147 -7.30 14.32 -5.94
N ASP A 148 -8.09 15.36 -6.23
CA ASP A 148 -8.15 16.58 -5.44
C ASP A 148 -9.02 16.36 -4.19
N ALA A 149 -8.34 16.09 -3.07
CA ALA A 149 -8.94 15.82 -1.75
C ALA A 149 -9.87 14.60 -1.70
N ILE A 150 -9.59 13.59 -2.53
CA ILE A 150 -10.29 12.29 -2.54
C ILE A 150 -9.25 11.17 -2.50
N GLY A 151 -9.48 10.17 -1.66
CA GLY A 151 -8.56 9.05 -1.51
C GLY A 151 -8.83 8.27 -0.25
N ALA A 152 -7.78 7.67 0.33
CA ALA A 152 -7.91 6.82 1.50
C ALA A 152 -7.07 7.28 2.69
N ASN A 153 -7.53 6.87 3.87
CA ASN A 153 -6.77 6.89 5.12
C ASN A 153 -7.23 5.71 6.01
N SER A 154 -6.49 5.39 7.07
CA SER A 154 -6.99 4.50 8.12
C SER A 154 -7.76 5.29 9.17
N VAL A 155 -8.58 4.61 9.98
CA VAL A 155 -9.32 5.27 11.07
C VAL A 155 -8.37 5.90 12.09
N SER A 156 -7.35 5.12 12.50
CA SER A 156 -6.33 5.58 13.44
C SER A 156 -5.48 6.70 12.83
N GLY A 157 -5.11 6.60 11.56
CA GLY A 157 -4.31 7.58 10.84
C GLY A 157 -5.03 8.92 10.71
N TYR A 158 -6.30 8.91 10.31
CA TYR A 158 -7.11 10.13 10.21
C TYR A 158 -7.32 10.79 11.58
N SER A 159 -7.71 10.01 12.60
CA SER A 159 -7.96 10.53 13.95
C SER A 159 -6.70 11.16 14.55
N SER A 160 -5.55 10.50 14.41
CA SER A 160 -4.28 11.02 14.91
C SER A 160 -3.83 12.29 14.19
N LYS A 161 -4.03 12.36 12.86
CA LYS A 161 -3.62 13.51 12.04
C LYS A 161 -4.48 14.75 12.28
N THR A 162 -5.75 14.57 12.62
CA THR A 162 -6.73 15.67 12.72
C THR A 162 -7.12 16.02 14.14
N GLY A 163 -6.85 15.14 15.11
CA GLY A 163 -7.42 15.24 16.46
C GLY A 163 -8.92 14.95 16.52
N ALA A 164 -9.53 14.48 15.42
CA ALA A 164 -10.94 14.15 15.38
C ALA A 164 -11.28 12.99 16.33
N ARG A 165 -12.40 13.11 17.04
CA ARG A 165 -12.86 12.04 17.95
C ARG A 165 -13.65 11.01 17.16
N TYR A 166 -13.15 9.78 17.11
CA TYR A 166 -13.85 8.68 16.44
C TYR A 166 -15.14 8.31 17.19
N LEU A 167 -16.26 8.19 16.46
CA LEU A 167 -17.59 7.92 17.00
C LEU A 167 -18.04 6.47 16.80
N GLY A 168 -17.32 5.69 16.00
CA GLY A 168 -17.66 4.30 15.67
C GLY A 168 -18.05 4.13 14.21
N TRP A 169 -18.60 2.96 13.89
CA TRP A 169 -19.01 2.60 12.54
C TRP A 169 -20.43 2.03 12.49
N SER A 170 -21.06 2.20 11.33
CA SER A 170 -22.36 1.64 10.99
C SER A 170 -22.30 0.92 9.65
N MET A 171 -23.24 0.01 9.40
CA MET A 171 -23.42 -0.57 8.05
C MET A 171 -24.37 0.25 7.19
N ASP A 172 -25.08 1.20 7.77
CA ASP A 172 -26.00 2.10 7.08
C ASP A 172 -25.54 3.55 7.21
N TYR A 173 -25.86 4.34 6.20
CA TYR A 173 -25.78 5.79 6.17
C TYR A 173 -27.22 6.29 6.09
N ALA A 174 -27.80 6.65 7.23
CA ALA A 174 -29.18 7.10 7.36
C ALA A 174 -30.18 6.19 6.62
N GLY A 175 -30.03 4.87 6.78
CA GLY A 175 -30.83 3.84 6.11
C GLY A 175 -30.34 3.37 4.73
N GLY A 176 -29.42 4.09 4.07
CA GLY A 176 -28.76 3.64 2.83
C GLY A 176 -27.60 2.67 3.12
N ARG A 177 -27.32 1.72 2.22
CA ARG A 177 -26.18 0.78 2.37
C ARG A 177 -25.37 0.69 1.08
N ILE A 178 -24.05 0.54 1.21
CA ILE A 178 -23.16 0.29 0.08
C ILE A 178 -23.37 -1.15 -0.42
N ALA A 179 -23.75 -1.29 -1.68
CA ALA A 179 -23.89 -2.60 -2.33
C ALA A 179 -22.54 -3.36 -2.33
N GLY A 180 -22.60 -4.66 -2.02
CA GLY A 180 -21.43 -5.53 -1.88
C GLY A 180 -20.76 -5.50 -0.50
N GLY A 181 -21.31 -4.75 0.46
CA GLY A 181 -20.77 -4.63 1.82
C GLY A 181 -21.28 -5.68 2.81
N GLY A 182 -20.66 -5.75 3.98
CA GLY A 182 -21.05 -6.63 5.09
C GLY A 182 -20.14 -7.84 5.30
N GLN A 183 -19.02 -7.92 4.58
CA GLN A 183 -18.01 -8.97 4.81
C GLN A 183 -17.08 -8.58 5.96
N ALA A 184 -16.68 -9.55 6.79
CA ALA A 184 -15.73 -9.32 7.87
C ALA A 184 -14.39 -8.76 7.35
N PRO A 185 -13.59 -8.07 8.19
CA PRO A 185 -12.20 -7.79 7.86
C PRO A 185 -11.48 -9.10 7.50
N GLY A 186 -10.91 -9.18 6.29
CA GLY A 186 -10.35 -10.43 5.76
C GLY A 186 -11.39 -11.46 5.27
N GLY A 187 -12.66 -11.08 5.20
CA GLY A 187 -13.81 -11.87 4.75
C GLY A 187 -14.22 -11.61 3.30
N GLY A 188 -13.36 -10.99 2.50
CA GLY A 188 -13.40 -11.23 1.05
C GLY A 188 -12.92 -12.65 0.81
N SER A 189 -13.75 -13.49 0.19
CA SER A 189 -13.35 -14.85 -0.22
C SER A 189 -12.24 -14.80 -1.28
N SER A 190 -10.99 -14.62 -0.84
CA SER A 190 -9.76 -15.24 -1.34
C SER A 190 -8.58 -14.68 -0.52
N SER A 191 -7.76 -15.57 0.05
CA SER A 191 -6.42 -15.27 0.60
C SER A 191 -5.64 -14.31 -0.29
N LEU A 192 -4.68 -13.50 0.21
CA LEU A 192 -3.84 -12.65 -0.64
C LEU A 192 -3.38 -13.48 -1.82
N PRO A 193 -3.55 -13.07 -3.10
CA PRO A 193 -2.79 -13.78 -4.09
C PRO A 193 -1.31 -13.71 -3.90
N GLN A 194 -0.68 -14.73 -4.43
CA GLN A 194 0.75 -14.91 -4.35
C GLN A 194 1.44 -13.74 -5.02
N THR A 195 2.48 -13.23 -4.36
CA THR A 195 3.33 -12.23 -4.96
C THR A 195 4.24 -12.89 -6.00
N THR A 196 4.39 -12.26 -7.16
CA THR A 196 5.34 -12.68 -8.20
C THR A 196 6.81 -12.47 -7.80
N THR A 197 7.06 -11.74 -6.70
CA THR A 197 8.40 -11.50 -6.15
C THR A 197 9.17 -12.79 -5.87
N GLU A 198 8.48 -13.92 -5.66
CA GLU A 198 9.13 -15.25 -5.54
C GLU A 198 9.88 -15.65 -6.82
N PHE A 199 9.36 -15.23 -7.99
CA PHE A 199 9.91 -15.56 -9.30
C PHE A 199 10.84 -14.47 -9.82
N ASP A 200 10.42 -13.21 -9.82
CA ASP A 200 11.15 -12.10 -10.42
C ASP A 200 12.13 -11.41 -9.45
N GLY A 201 11.94 -11.54 -8.14
CA GLY A 201 12.74 -10.89 -7.10
C GLY A 201 12.54 -9.37 -7.00
N ILE A 202 11.50 -8.82 -7.61
CA ILE A 202 11.12 -7.41 -7.62
C ILE A 202 9.97 -7.21 -6.63
N PRO A 203 10.20 -6.53 -5.49
CA PRO A 203 9.14 -6.24 -4.53
C PRO A 203 8.02 -5.40 -5.12
N GLY A 204 6.79 -5.90 -5.04
CA GLY A 204 5.57 -5.17 -5.40
C GLY A 204 4.67 -4.88 -4.20
N GLU A 205 3.53 -4.25 -4.44
CA GLU A 205 2.55 -3.93 -3.37
C GLU A 205 2.07 -5.19 -2.63
N ILE A 206 1.77 -6.27 -3.35
CA ILE A 206 1.29 -7.54 -2.79
C ILE A 206 2.34 -8.22 -1.92
N TYR A 207 3.62 -8.08 -2.27
CA TYR A 207 4.73 -8.58 -1.46
C TYR A 207 4.71 -7.95 -0.07
N TYR A 208 4.59 -6.62 0.01
CA TYR A 208 4.56 -5.92 1.29
C TYR A 208 3.26 -6.14 2.05
N LYS A 209 2.09 -6.21 1.39
CA LYS A 209 0.82 -6.56 2.05
C LYS A 209 0.89 -7.94 2.71
N ARG A 210 1.50 -8.92 2.03
CA ARG A 210 1.75 -10.26 2.59
C ARG A 210 2.68 -10.22 3.80
N ILE A 211 3.77 -9.45 3.73
CA ILE A 211 4.67 -9.25 4.88
C ILE A 211 3.96 -8.61 6.06
N GLN A 212 3.18 -7.55 5.83
CA GLN A 212 2.42 -6.83 6.86
C GLN A 212 1.38 -7.75 7.51
N THR A 213 0.66 -8.54 6.71
CA THR A 213 -0.37 -9.47 7.20
C THR A 213 0.23 -10.60 8.03
N VAL A 214 1.30 -11.24 7.53
CA VAL A 214 2.08 -12.21 8.34
C VAL A 214 2.65 -11.53 9.59
N GLY A 215 3.06 -10.27 9.47
CA GLY A 215 3.55 -9.45 10.57
C GLY A 215 2.52 -9.23 11.67
N GLN A 216 1.26 -8.93 11.32
CA GLN A 216 0.18 -8.74 12.29
C GLN A 216 -0.10 -10.06 13.01
N ARG A 217 -0.17 -11.17 12.27
CA ARG A 217 -0.49 -12.49 12.80
C ARG A 217 0.60 -13.06 13.70
N ASP A 218 1.86 -13.01 13.25
CA ASP A 218 2.95 -13.79 13.86
C ASP A 218 3.96 -12.93 14.65
N TYR A 219 3.99 -11.62 14.42
CA TYR A 219 5.11 -10.76 14.88
C TYR A 219 4.68 -9.49 15.61
N GLY A 220 3.37 -9.33 15.90
CA GLY A 220 2.84 -8.18 16.66
C GLY A 220 2.90 -6.86 15.92
N TYR A 221 2.89 -6.87 14.58
CA TYR A 221 2.79 -5.65 13.79
C TYR A 221 1.44 -4.98 14.02
N THR A 222 1.44 -3.68 14.27
CA THR A 222 0.23 -2.88 14.50
C THR A 222 0.01 -1.81 13.43
N GLY A 223 0.90 -1.75 12.43
CA GLY A 223 0.77 -0.85 11.29
C GLY A 223 -0.29 -1.30 10.28
N PRO A 224 -0.60 -0.44 9.30
CA PRO A 224 -1.58 -0.74 8.25
C PRO A 224 -1.09 -1.85 7.29
N ILE A 225 -2.02 -2.59 6.70
CA ILE A 225 -1.77 -3.52 5.59
C ILE A 225 -2.01 -2.77 4.28
N ASP A 226 -1.11 -1.86 3.94
CA ASP A 226 -1.24 -0.94 2.81
C ASP A 226 -0.30 -1.23 1.65
N GLY A 227 0.62 -2.20 1.80
CA GLY A 227 1.65 -2.50 0.80
C GLY A 227 2.75 -1.45 0.69
N VAL A 228 2.76 -0.45 1.56
CA VAL A 228 3.79 0.59 1.62
C VAL A 228 4.91 0.14 2.53
N THR A 229 6.14 0.15 2.01
CA THR A 229 7.30 -0.19 2.84
C THR A 229 7.70 0.97 3.75
N GLY A 230 8.01 0.63 5.00
CA GLY A 230 8.55 1.51 6.01
C GLY A 230 9.42 0.72 6.98
N PRO A 231 10.08 1.37 7.96
CA PRO A 231 11.07 0.70 8.81
C PRO A 231 10.55 -0.56 9.52
N ASN A 232 9.28 -0.54 9.96
CA ASN A 232 8.66 -1.71 10.59
C ASN A 232 8.36 -2.84 9.59
N THR A 233 7.95 -2.50 8.36
CA THR A 233 7.72 -3.49 7.28
C THR A 233 9.05 -4.13 6.85
N GLU A 234 10.12 -3.35 6.75
CA GLU A 234 11.47 -3.86 6.45
C GLU A 234 11.99 -4.77 7.56
N LYS A 235 11.80 -4.39 8.83
CA LYS A 235 12.13 -5.24 9.98
C LYS A 235 11.39 -6.57 9.91
N LEU A 236 10.10 -6.57 9.57
CA LEU A 236 9.32 -7.80 9.39
C LEU A 236 9.84 -8.67 8.25
N ARG A 237 10.17 -8.07 7.11
CA ARG A 237 10.74 -8.77 5.94
C ARG A 237 11.97 -9.57 6.36
N VAL A 238 12.88 -8.95 7.10
CA VAL A 238 14.10 -9.60 7.62
C VAL A 238 13.74 -10.73 8.58
N ARG A 239 12.84 -10.50 9.55
CA ARG A 239 12.43 -11.54 10.53
C ARG A 239 11.77 -12.74 9.87
N ILE A 240 10.87 -12.52 8.91
CA ILE A 240 10.20 -13.57 8.14
C ILE A 240 11.20 -14.37 7.31
N THR A 241 12.14 -13.68 6.64
CA THR A 241 13.20 -14.32 5.87
C THR A 241 14.10 -15.14 6.79
N ALA A 242 14.51 -14.61 7.93
CA ALA A 242 15.32 -15.30 8.91
C ALA A 242 14.64 -16.56 9.46
N ARG A 243 13.33 -16.52 9.74
CA ARG A 243 12.53 -17.70 10.10
C ARG A 243 12.60 -18.78 9.01
N GLU A 244 12.46 -18.39 7.75
CA GLU A 244 12.56 -19.32 6.61
C GLU A 244 13.96 -19.91 6.47
N LEU A 245 15.00 -19.09 6.63
CA LEU A 245 16.38 -19.55 6.65
C LEU A 245 16.62 -20.54 7.80
N ASN A 246 16.16 -20.24 9.01
CA ASN A 246 16.37 -21.09 10.19
C ASN A 246 15.65 -22.45 10.05
N ARG A 247 14.48 -22.50 9.39
CA ARG A 247 13.75 -23.74 9.12
C ARG A 247 14.46 -24.70 8.16
N ARG A 248 15.31 -24.18 7.27
CA ARG A 248 16.05 -24.98 6.26
C ARG A 248 17.31 -25.64 6.81
N GLY A 249 17.58 -25.55 8.11
CA GLY A 249 18.74 -26.14 8.78
C GLY A 249 20.07 -25.47 8.44
N GLY A 250 21.13 -25.68 9.22
CA GLY A 250 22.40 -24.96 9.14
C GLY A 250 22.54 -23.88 10.23
N PRO A 251 23.54 -22.98 10.14
CA PRO A 251 23.78 -21.98 11.19
C PRO A 251 22.57 -21.06 11.37
N ARG A 252 22.06 -21.00 12.62
CA ARG A 252 20.95 -20.14 13.00
C ARG A 252 21.38 -18.68 12.93
N THR A 253 20.53 -17.83 12.36
CA THR A 253 20.66 -16.36 12.43
C THR A 253 19.72 -15.80 13.49
N SER A 254 20.18 -14.82 14.28
CA SER A 254 19.39 -14.08 15.27
C SER A 254 18.48 -13.03 14.65
N ALA A 255 18.60 -12.75 13.35
CA ALA A 255 17.79 -11.78 12.64
C ALA A 255 16.28 -12.08 12.68
N GLU A 256 15.89 -13.31 13.04
CA GLU A 256 14.49 -13.71 13.31
C GLU A 256 13.92 -12.97 14.53
N ASP A 257 14.77 -12.69 15.51
CA ASP A 257 14.40 -12.13 16.81
C ASP A 257 14.33 -10.59 16.74
N ASP A 258 15.34 -9.95 16.15
CA ASP A 258 15.51 -8.50 16.14
C ASP A 258 15.30 -7.83 14.77
N GLY A 259 15.23 -8.59 13.68
CA GLY A 259 15.14 -8.05 12.32
C GLY A 259 16.41 -7.34 11.84
N ILE A 260 17.57 -7.60 12.46
CA ILE A 260 18.86 -7.00 12.10
C ILE A 260 19.71 -8.05 11.36
N PRO A 261 20.02 -7.84 10.07
CA PRO A 261 20.75 -8.83 9.30
C PRO A 261 22.26 -8.81 9.60
N GLY A 262 22.75 -9.84 10.29
CA GLY A 262 24.19 -10.07 10.53
C GLY A 262 24.89 -10.86 9.41
N SER A 263 26.18 -11.14 9.58
CA SER A 263 26.98 -11.90 8.60
C SER A 263 26.38 -13.29 8.31
N ILE A 264 25.95 -14.01 9.36
CA ILE A 264 25.29 -15.31 9.20
C ILE A 264 24.02 -15.17 8.35
N TYR A 265 23.20 -14.14 8.57
CA TYR A 265 22.00 -13.90 7.77
C TYR A 265 22.34 -13.79 6.28
N TRP A 266 23.32 -12.96 5.92
CA TRP A 266 23.67 -12.74 4.51
C TRP A 266 24.30 -13.97 3.85
N THR A 267 25.19 -14.68 4.53
CA THR A 267 25.75 -15.94 4.03
C THR A 267 24.63 -16.97 3.79
N ARG A 268 23.63 -17.00 4.68
CA ARG A 268 22.46 -17.88 4.57
C ARG A 268 21.55 -17.47 3.41
N VAL A 269 21.28 -16.18 3.22
CA VAL A 269 20.54 -15.66 2.06
C VAL A 269 21.23 -16.06 0.76
N GLN A 270 22.55 -15.93 0.66
CA GLN A 270 23.31 -16.30 -0.55
C GLN A 270 23.27 -17.81 -0.80
N THR A 271 23.43 -18.62 0.25
CA THR A 271 23.43 -20.09 0.15
C THR A 271 22.05 -20.62 -0.22
N VAL A 272 21.00 -20.24 0.52
CA VAL A 272 19.62 -20.65 0.22
C VAL A 272 19.14 -20.02 -1.08
N GLY A 273 19.60 -18.81 -1.38
CA GLY A 273 19.31 -18.08 -2.61
C GLY A 273 19.73 -18.82 -3.88
N ARG A 274 20.68 -19.78 -3.80
CA ARG A 274 21.03 -20.65 -4.95
C ARG A 274 19.80 -21.40 -5.48
N SER A 275 18.91 -21.86 -4.60
CA SER A 275 17.64 -22.49 -4.98
C SER A 275 16.62 -21.52 -5.60
N PHE A 276 16.90 -20.21 -5.56
CA PHE A 276 16.08 -19.13 -6.11
C PHE A 276 16.76 -18.41 -7.29
N GLY A 277 17.85 -18.99 -7.82
CA GLY A 277 18.58 -18.46 -8.97
C GLY A 277 19.69 -17.46 -8.63
N TYR A 278 20.14 -17.40 -7.38
CA TYR A 278 21.33 -16.63 -7.02
C TYR A 278 22.59 -17.24 -7.67
N THR A 279 23.42 -16.41 -8.31
CA THR A 279 24.65 -16.85 -8.99
C THR A 279 25.92 -16.22 -8.43
N GLY A 280 25.80 -15.28 -7.49
CA GLY A 280 26.94 -14.57 -6.89
C GLY A 280 27.74 -15.39 -5.86
N PRO A 281 28.86 -14.85 -5.35
CA PRO A 281 29.68 -15.51 -4.33
C PRO A 281 28.93 -15.75 -3.01
N ILE A 282 29.37 -16.75 -2.24
CA ILE A 282 28.90 -16.95 -0.86
C ILE A 282 29.96 -16.35 0.07
N ASP A 283 29.88 -15.04 0.29
CA ASP A 283 30.87 -14.24 1.03
C ASP A 283 30.28 -13.49 2.24
N GLY A 284 28.96 -13.57 2.45
CA GLY A 284 28.26 -12.85 3.53
C GLY A 284 28.12 -11.35 3.31
N ILE A 285 28.48 -10.82 2.14
CA ILE A 285 28.41 -9.40 1.80
C ILE A 285 27.19 -9.18 0.88
N PRO A 286 26.18 -8.39 1.30
CA PRO A 286 25.01 -8.16 0.47
C PRO A 286 25.35 -7.24 -0.71
N GLY A 287 25.09 -7.74 -1.92
CA GLY A 287 25.00 -6.93 -3.15
C GLY A 287 23.62 -7.04 -3.79
N ALA A 288 23.43 -6.42 -4.95
CA ALA A 288 22.14 -6.40 -5.67
C ALA A 288 21.55 -7.81 -5.90
N ASN A 289 22.38 -8.79 -6.26
CA ASN A 289 21.95 -10.17 -6.44
C ASN A 289 21.54 -10.82 -5.12
N THR A 290 22.18 -10.46 -4.00
CA THR A 290 21.86 -10.98 -2.66
C THR A 290 20.53 -10.41 -2.18
N SER A 291 20.29 -9.11 -2.35
CA SER A 291 18.98 -8.49 -2.04
C SER A 291 17.85 -9.07 -2.89
N LYS A 292 18.10 -9.31 -4.18
CA LYS A 292 17.13 -9.99 -5.04
C LYS A 292 16.81 -11.40 -4.55
N ALA A 293 17.81 -12.17 -4.13
CA ALA A 293 17.62 -13.50 -3.55
C ALA A 293 16.84 -13.43 -2.22
N GLU A 294 17.15 -12.46 -1.37
CA GLU A 294 16.44 -12.21 -0.11
C GLU A 294 14.93 -11.97 -0.35
N HIS A 295 14.60 -11.12 -1.33
CA HIS A 295 13.21 -10.85 -1.69
C HIS A 295 12.47 -12.11 -2.16
N LYS A 296 13.13 -12.94 -2.98
CA LYS A 296 12.54 -14.21 -3.43
C LYS A 296 12.29 -15.19 -2.28
N ILE A 297 13.24 -15.29 -1.34
CA ILE A 297 13.09 -16.14 -0.15
C ILE A 297 11.95 -15.64 0.74
N CYS A 298 11.88 -14.33 0.98
CA CYS A 298 10.80 -13.74 1.76
C CYS A 298 9.44 -13.97 1.07
N ALA A 299 9.37 -13.74 -0.24
CA ALA A 299 8.19 -13.96 -1.06
C ALA A 299 7.73 -15.43 -1.01
N TYR A 300 8.65 -16.38 -1.13
CA TYR A 300 8.38 -17.81 -0.94
C TYR A 300 7.71 -18.10 0.41
N ALA A 301 8.26 -17.52 1.49
CA ALA A 301 7.76 -17.73 2.84
C ALA A 301 6.36 -17.15 3.02
N VAL A 302 6.13 -15.93 2.54
CA VAL A 302 4.82 -15.29 2.70
C VAL A 302 3.76 -15.82 1.73
N ASN A 303 4.13 -16.36 0.57
CA ASN A 303 3.23 -17.04 -0.37
C ASN A 303 2.63 -18.34 0.21
N ARG A 304 3.35 -18.98 1.12
CA ARG A 304 2.96 -20.25 1.80
C ARG A 304 2.42 -20.04 3.20
N ALA A 305 2.25 -18.79 3.63
CA ALA A 305 1.70 -18.46 4.94
C ALA A 305 0.16 -18.35 4.96
N PHE A 306 -0.47 -18.47 3.79
CA PHE A 306 -1.91 -18.38 3.54
C PHE A 306 -2.36 -19.66 2.85
#